data_AF-A0A2E0AJ90-F1
#
_entry.id   AF-A0A2E0AJ90-F1
#
_cell.length_a   1.000
_cell.length_b   1.000
_cell.length_c   1.000
_cell.angle_alpha   90.00
_cell.angle_beta   90.00
_cell.angle_gamma   90.00
#
_symmetry.space_group_name_H-M   'P 1'
#
loop_
_entity.id
_entity.type
_entity.pdbx_description
1 polymer ?
#
loop_
_entity_poly.entity_id
_entity_poly.type
_entity_poly.pdbx_seq_one_letter_code
_entity_poly.pdbx_strand_id
1 'polypeptide(L)'
;MESAVLATVVFLQAIQTRLLTYTSPAAREREIYFSCARNLANAQFQLADAELTQRLWQDVSDRDLDVDRVLNLMYGCWDQHDAEAMTDADEAYLQRGQADDSSVDTSSPGIFEHC
;
A
#
# COMPACT_ATOMS: atom_id res chain seq x y z
N MET A 1 -28.01 21.76 -35.93
CA MET A 1 -27.88 22.14 -34.50
C MET A 1 -27.85 20.93 -33.58
N GLU A 2 -28.60 19.86 -33.88
CA GLU A 2 -28.68 18.65 -33.03
C GLU A 2 -27.36 17.88 -32.87
N SER A 3 -26.52 17.79 -33.92
CA SER A 3 -25.22 17.08 -33.83
C SER A 3 -24.21 17.73 -32.87
N ALA A 4 -24.24 19.06 -32.71
CA ALA A 4 -23.32 19.76 -31.81
C ALA A 4 -23.69 19.54 -30.34
N VAL A 5 -24.98 19.42 -30.04
CA VAL A 5 -25.50 19.15 -28.69
C VAL A 5 -25.26 17.69 -28.29
N LEU A 6 -25.41 16.74 -29.22
CA LEU A 6 -25.07 15.34 -28.98
C LEU A 6 -23.57 15.16 -28.69
N ALA A 7 -22.69 15.87 -29.41
CA ALA A 7 -21.25 15.80 -29.18
C ALA A 7 -20.84 16.34 -27.79
N THR A 8 -21.45 17.44 -27.33
CA THR A 8 -21.15 18.01 -26.00
C THR A 8 -21.68 17.15 -24.87
N VAL A 9 -22.86 16.54 -25.01
CA VAL A 9 -23.42 15.62 -24.00
C VAL A 9 -22.56 14.36 -23.87
N VAL A 10 -22.12 13.76 -24.98
CA VAL A 10 -21.23 12.59 -24.96
C VAL A 10 -19.88 12.92 -24.33
N PHE A 11 -19.34 14.11 -24.63
CA PHE A 11 -18.08 14.57 -24.05
C PHE A 11 -18.19 14.80 -22.53
N LEU A 12 -19.26 15.43 -22.07
CA LEU A 12 -19.52 15.61 -20.64
C LEU A 12 -19.71 14.28 -19.92
N GLN A 13 -20.44 13.34 -20.51
CA GLN A 13 -20.58 11.98 -19.96
C GLN A 13 -19.21 11.28 -19.86
N ALA A 14 -18.38 11.34 -20.90
CA ALA A 14 -17.06 10.73 -20.89
C ALA A 14 -16.14 11.34 -19.81
N ILE A 15 -16.20 12.66 -19.60
CA ILE A 15 -15.46 13.34 -18.53
C ILE A 15 -16.01 12.92 -17.17
N GLN A 16 -17.34 12.94 -16.98
CA GLN A 16 -17.97 12.53 -15.72
C GLN A 16 -17.59 11.09 -15.35
N THR A 17 -17.64 10.15 -16.30
CA THR A 17 -17.24 8.76 -16.05
C THR A 17 -15.76 8.62 -15.71
N ARG A 18 -14.86 9.39 -16.35
CA ARG A 18 -13.42 9.36 -16.03
C ARG A 18 -13.09 10.00 -14.69
N LEU A 19 -13.79 11.05 -14.29
CA LEU A 19 -13.59 11.69 -12.99
C LEU A 19 -14.14 10.83 -11.84
N LEU A 20 -15.29 10.17 -12.06
CA LEU A 20 -15.89 9.27 -11.07
C LEU A 20 -15.08 7.98 -10.85
N THR A 21 -14.27 7.57 -11.83
CA THR A 21 -13.45 6.35 -11.75
C THR A 21 -11.96 6.62 -11.53
N TYR A 22 -11.57 7.90 -11.39
CA TYR A 22 -10.18 8.24 -11.13
C TYR A 22 -9.75 7.76 -9.75
N THR A 23 -8.94 6.70 -9.74
CA THR A 23 -8.19 6.29 -8.56
C THR A 23 -6.82 6.95 -8.63
N SER A 24 -6.44 7.69 -7.59
CA SER A 24 -5.12 8.33 -7.56
C SER A 24 -4.01 7.27 -7.58
N PRO A 25 -2.83 7.56 -8.16
CA PRO A 25 -1.70 6.63 -8.13
C PRO A 25 -1.36 6.15 -6.72
N ALA A 26 -1.39 7.05 -5.73
CA ALA A 26 -1.15 6.73 -4.33
C ALA A 26 -2.21 5.78 -3.74
N ALA A 27 -3.50 5.98 -4.07
CA ALA A 27 -4.55 5.08 -3.62
C ALA A 27 -4.40 3.69 -4.26
N ARG A 28 -4.03 3.64 -5.54
CA ARG A 28 -3.75 2.38 -6.24
C ARG A 28 -2.55 1.65 -5.65
N GLU A 29 -1.49 2.37 -5.33
CA GLU A 29 -0.30 1.82 -4.67
C GLU A 29 -0.65 1.27 -3.29
N ARG A 30 -1.39 2.03 -2.48
CA ARG A 30 -1.84 1.57 -1.16
C ARG A 30 -2.68 0.28 -1.25
N GLU A 31 -3.58 0.19 -2.21
CA GLU A 31 -4.37 -1.03 -2.44
C GLU A 31 -3.50 -2.25 -2.81
N ILE A 32 -2.37 -2.04 -3.50
CA ILE A 32 -1.41 -3.10 -3.78
C ILE A 32 -0.81 -3.66 -2.48
N TYR A 33 -0.40 -2.79 -1.57
CA TYR A 33 0.10 -3.22 -0.26
C TYR A 33 -0.99 -3.92 0.55
N PHE A 34 -2.22 -3.40 0.53
CA PHE A 34 -3.32 -3.93 1.33
C PHE A 34 -3.75 -5.33 0.87
N SER A 35 -3.94 -5.50 -0.44
CA SER A 35 -4.26 -6.79 -1.02
C SER A 35 -3.16 -7.81 -0.76
N CYS A 36 -1.89 -7.42 -0.85
CA CYS A 36 -0.76 -8.30 -0.58
C CYS A 36 -0.71 -8.74 0.88
N ALA A 37 -0.75 -7.79 1.83
CA ALA A 37 -0.73 -8.07 3.26
C ALA A 37 -1.91 -8.96 3.69
N ARG A 38 -3.12 -8.71 3.15
CA ARG A 38 -4.30 -9.54 3.42
C ARG A 38 -4.12 -10.98 2.93
N ASN A 39 -3.62 -11.16 1.71
CA ASN A 39 -3.39 -12.49 1.15
C ASN A 39 -2.34 -13.26 1.94
N LEU A 40 -1.25 -12.59 2.34
CA LEU A 40 -0.20 -13.17 3.18
C LEU A 40 -0.73 -13.54 4.57
N ALA A 41 -1.46 -12.64 5.22
CA ALA A 41 -2.07 -12.90 6.52
C ALA A 41 -3.05 -14.09 6.46
N ASN A 42 -3.85 -14.19 5.41
CA ASN A 42 -4.75 -15.33 5.21
C ASN A 42 -3.97 -16.64 5.00
N ALA A 43 -3.01 -16.65 4.07
CA ALA A 43 -2.18 -17.83 3.77
C ALA A 43 -1.42 -18.33 5.01
N GLN A 44 -0.85 -17.41 5.78
CA GLN A 44 -0.02 -17.75 6.93
C GLN A 44 -0.83 -18.07 8.19
N PHE A 45 -1.86 -17.28 8.53
CA PHE A 45 -2.56 -17.42 9.81
C PHE A 45 -3.80 -18.31 9.74
N GLN A 46 -4.55 -18.27 8.63
CA GLN A 46 -5.80 -19.02 8.51
C GLN A 46 -5.57 -20.38 7.85
N LEU A 47 -4.80 -20.39 6.75
CA LEU A 47 -4.56 -21.60 5.96
C LEU A 47 -3.35 -22.40 6.45
N ALA A 48 -2.40 -21.74 7.12
CA ALA A 48 -1.09 -22.28 7.47
C ALA A 48 -0.37 -22.92 6.27
N ASP A 49 -0.56 -22.34 5.08
CA ASP A 49 -0.01 -22.84 3.82
C ASP A 49 1.35 -22.21 3.57
N ALA A 50 2.40 -22.96 3.89
CA ALA A 50 3.78 -22.50 3.74
C ALA A 50 4.19 -22.30 2.27
N GLU A 51 3.69 -23.11 1.34
CA GLU A 51 4.04 -23.00 -0.09
C GLU A 51 3.40 -21.75 -0.69
N LEU A 52 2.13 -21.50 -0.37
CA LEU A 52 1.42 -20.29 -0.79
C LEU A 52 2.05 -19.05 -0.17
N THR A 53 2.35 -19.09 1.13
CA THR A 53 3.02 -17.98 1.82
C THR A 53 4.36 -17.65 1.17
N GLN A 54 5.16 -18.67 0.82
CA GLN A 54 6.43 -18.47 0.12
C GLN A 54 6.24 -17.84 -1.28
N ARG A 55 5.25 -18.32 -2.07
CA ARG A 55 4.95 -17.72 -3.38
C ARG A 55 4.55 -16.25 -3.26
N LEU A 56 3.69 -15.93 -2.30
CA LEU A 56 3.23 -14.56 -2.08
C LEU A 56 4.39 -13.63 -1.65
N TRP A 57 5.34 -14.11 -0.85
CA TRP A 57 6.56 -13.36 -0.54
C TRP A 57 7.48 -13.18 -1.74
N GLN A 58 7.53 -14.15 -2.66
CA GLN A 58 8.22 -13.96 -3.94
C GLN A 58 7.55 -12.86 -4.76
N ASP A 59 6.21 -12.82 -4.81
CA ASP A 59 5.47 -11.76 -5.51
C ASP A 59 5.71 -10.38 -4.89
N VAL A 60 5.89 -10.26 -3.57
CA VAL A 60 6.30 -9.01 -2.90
C VAL A 60 7.65 -8.54 -3.43
N SER A 61 8.63 -9.45 -3.50
CA SER A 61 9.97 -9.16 -3.99
C SER A 61 9.98 -8.80 -5.48
N ASP A 62 9.26 -9.55 -6.31
CA ASP A 62 9.22 -9.36 -7.77
C ASP A 62 8.60 -8.01 -8.16
N ARG A 63 7.74 -7.47 -7.28
CA ARG A 63 7.06 -6.19 -7.44
C ARG A 63 7.78 -5.02 -6.74
N ASP A 64 8.94 -5.27 -6.14
CA ASP A 64 9.74 -4.29 -5.39
C ASP A 64 8.93 -3.56 -4.31
N LEU A 65 8.08 -4.31 -3.60
CA LEU A 65 7.28 -3.77 -2.50
C LEU A 65 8.11 -3.68 -1.22
N ASP A 66 7.89 -2.62 -0.44
CA ASP A 66 8.49 -2.46 0.88
C ASP A 66 8.02 -3.59 1.82
N VAL A 67 8.96 -4.47 2.17
CA VAL A 67 8.74 -5.62 3.05
C VAL A 67 8.35 -5.17 4.45
N ASP A 68 8.96 -4.12 5.00
CA ASP A 68 8.69 -3.65 6.35
C ASP A 68 7.27 -3.06 6.45
N ARG A 69 6.83 -2.37 5.41
CA ARG A 69 5.44 -1.90 5.28
C ARG A 69 4.45 -3.07 5.21
N VAL A 70 4.75 -4.11 4.43
CA VAL A 70 3.90 -5.32 4.36
C VAL A 70 3.83 -6.02 5.71
N LEU A 71 4.96 -6.19 6.41
CA LEU A 71 5.01 -6.78 7.75
C LEU A 71 4.23 -5.94 8.76
N ASN A 72 4.33 -4.61 8.72
CA ASN A 72 3.54 -3.71 9.55
C ASN A 72 2.04 -3.92 9.32
N LEU A 73 1.60 -4.07 8.07
CA LEU A 73 0.19 -4.33 7.76
C LEU A 73 -0.25 -5.74 8.19
N MET A 74 0.62 -6.74 8.10
CA MET A 74 0.29 -8.11 8.52
C MET A 74 0.15 -8.23 10.04
N TYR A 75 1.09 -7.65 10.80
CA TYR A 75 1.21 -7.86 12.24
C TYR A 75 0.78 -6.68 13.10
N GLY A 76 0.79 -5.46 12.55
CA GLY A 76 0.41 -4.23 13.24
C GLY A 76 -1.03 -3.79 12.97
N CYS A 77 -1.68 -4.30 11.92
CA CYS A 77 -3.11 -4.12 11.70
C CYS A 77 -3.92 -5.12 12.54
N TRP A 78 -4.97 -4.64 13.20
CA TRP A 78 -5.82 -5.49 14.05
C TRP A 78 -6.81 -6.34 13.25
N ASP A 79 -7.26 -5.88 12.07
CA ASP A 79 -8.08 -6.64 11.11
C ASP A 79 -7.73 -6.28 9.67
N GLN A 80 -7.21 -7.25 8.91
CA GLN A 80 -6.81 -7.05 7.52
C GLN A 80 -8.02 -6.98 6.56
N HIS A 81 -9.22 -7.34 7.00
CA HIS A 81 -10.46 -7.23 6.20
C HIS A 81 -11.15 -5.88 6.37
N ASP A 82 -10.84 -5.15 7.44
CA ASP A 82 -11.34 -3.80 7.64
C ASP A 82 -10.45 -2.78 6.91
N ALA A 83 -11.07 -2.02 6.01
CA ALA A 83 -10.37 -1.02 5.21
C ALA A 83 -9.91 0.18 6.05
N GLU A 84 -10.67 0.54 7.09
CA GLU A 84 -10.33 1.64 8.00
C GLU A 84 -9.11 1.24 8.84
N ALA A 85 -9.17 0.07 9.48
CA ALA A 85 -8.04 -0.49 10.22
C ALA A 85 -6.73 -0.55 9.42
N MET A 86 -6.80 -1.02 8.17
CA MET A 86 -5.65 -1.09 7.27
C MET A 86 -5.10 0.28 6.92
N THR A 87 -5.99 1.26 6.73
CA THR A 87 -5.60 2.65 6.44
C THR A 87 -4.91 3.29 7.62
N ASP A 88 -5.46 3.14 8.83
CA ASP A 88 -4.87 3.68 10.05
C ASP A 88 -3.49 3.09 10.34
N ALA A 89 -3.33 1.77 10.17
CA ALA A 89 -2.06 1.09 10.37
C ALA A 89 -0.99 1.52 9.34
N ASP A 90 -1.39 1.75 8.09
CA ASP A 90 -0.53 2.26 7.02
C ASP A 90 -0.08 3.70 7.30
N GLU A 91 -1.02 4.58 7.64
CA GLU A 91 -0.72 5.99 7.90
C GLU A 91 0.18 6.14 9.13
N ALA A 92 -0.07 5.37 10.19
CA ALA A 92 0.79 5.36 11.37
C ALA A 92 2.22 4.91 11.05
N TYR A 93 2.40 3.95 10.13
CA TYR A 93 3.72 3.51 9.67
C TYR A 93 4.43 4.59 8.85
N LEU A 94 3.74 5.19 7.88
CA LEU A 94 4.32 6.25 7.04
C LEU A 94 4.71 7.48 7.86
N GLN A 95 3.93 7.84 8.87
CA GLN A 95 4.26 8.95 9.78
C GLN A 95 5.53 8.66 10.61
N ARG A 96 5.74 7.41 11.04
CA ARG A 96 6.97 7.01 11.74
C ARG A 96 8.19 7.10 10.83
N GLY A 97 8.10 6.56 9.60
CA GLY A 97 9.20 6.64 8.63
C GLY A 97 9.60 8.08 8.28
N GLN A 98 8.65 9.00 8.22
CA GLN A 98 8.92 10.43 8.00
C GLN A 98 9.63 11.11 9.18
N ALA A 99 9.34 10.69 10.41
CA ALA A 99 9.99 11.22 11.60
C ALA A 99 11.46 10.77 11.70
N ASP A 100 11.75 9.52 11.32
CA ASP A 100 13.10 8.96 11.34
C ASP A 100 14.02 9.64 10.30
N ASP A 101 13.53 9.92 9.10
CA ASP A 101 14.29 10.61 8.04
C ASP A 101 14.59 12.09 8.39
N SER A 102 13.72 12.72 9.20
CA SER A 102 13.91 14.10 9.68
C SER A 102 14.96 14.23 10.80
N SER A 103 15.47 13.10 11.32
CA SER A 103 16.39 13.04 12.48
C SER A 103 17.83 12.65 12.13
N VAL A 104 18.18 12.54 10.85
CA VAL A 104 19.54 12.22 10.39
C VAL A 104 20.51 13.40 10.64
N ASP A 105 20.95 13.54 11.90
CA ASP A 105 22.15 14.28 12.26
C ASP A 105 23.36 13.38 11.96
N THR A 106 24.12 13.72 10.93
CA THR A 106 25.35 13.04 10.50
C THR A 106 26.55 13.37 11.41
N SER A 107 26.34 13.33 12.73
CA SER A 107 27.39 13.57 13.73
C SER A 107 27.34 12.55 14.85
N SER A 108 27.59 11.27 14.54
CA SER A 108 28.14 10.37 15.54
C SER A 108 28.90 9.22 14.86
N PRO A 109 30.24 9.21 14.90
CA PRO A 109 30.99 8.04 14.43
C PRO A 109 30.64 6.85 15.34
N GLY A 110 30.31 5.73 14.69
CA GLY A 110 29.71 4.56 15.31
C GLY A 110 30.55 3.94 16.42
N ILE A 111 29.85 3.38 17.41
CA ILE A 111 30.34 2.73 18.63
C ILE A 111 31.12 1.42 18.39
N PHE A 112 31.55 1.14 17.16
CA PHE A 112 32.23 -0.09 16.76
C PHE A 112 33.77 -0.04 16.93
N GLU A 113 34.34 0.99 17.57
CA GLU A 113 35.79 1.03 17.85
C GLU A 113 36.23 0.31 19.14
N HIS A 114 35.35 -0.40 19.85
CA HIS A 114 35.72 -0.91 21.18
C HIS A 114 35.50 -2.39 21.52
N CYS A 115 35.31 -3.29 20.55
CA CYS A 115 35.42 -4.74 20.79
C CYS A 115 36.13 -5.47 19.65
#